data_AF-H2ZTP5-F1
#
_entry.id   AF-H2ZTP5-F1
#
_cell.length_a   1.000
_cell.length_b   1.000
_cell.length_c   1.000
_cell.angle_alpha   90.00
_cell.angle_beta   90.00
_cell.angle_gamma   90.00
#
_symmetry.space_group_name_H-M   'P 1'
#
loop_
_entity.id
_entity.type
_entity.pdbx_description
1 polymer ?
#
loop_
_entity_poly.entity_id
_entity_poly.type
_entity_poly.pdbx_seq_one_letter_code
_entity_poly.pdbx_strand_id
1 'polypeptide(L)'
;LVLSTDDHSRIILKAENSHDNSDYINASPIMDHDPRNPAYIAAQGPLPATVTDFWQMVWENGCVVIVMLTPLTENGVKQCYHYWPDEGSNLYHIYEVNLVSEHIWCEDFLVRSFYLKNLHTNETRTVTQFHFLSWTDQSVPSSTRSLLDFRRKINKCYRGRSCPIIVHCSQGSDGAGRSGTYILIDMVLNKMAKG
;
A
#
# COMPACT_ATOMS: atom_id res chain seq x y z
N LEU A 1 -4.96 14.62 9.27
CA LEU A 1 -4.12 13.43 9.05
C LEU A 1 -2.67 13.89 9.06
N VAL A 2 -2.01 13.79 10.21
CA VAL A 2 -0.63 14.24 10.42
C VAL A 2 0.26 13.00 10.37
N LEU A 3 1.35 13.03 9.57
CA LEU A 3 2.37 11.98 9.47
C LEU A 3 3.44 12.09 10.57
N SER A 4 3.06 12.51 11.78
CA SER A 4 3.76 12.07 12.99
C SER A 4 2.91 10.94 13.52
N THR A 5 3.38 9.71 13.39
CA THR A 5 2.72 8.58 14.03
C THR A 5 2.66 8.89 15.53
N ASP A 6 1.47 9.17 16.04
CA ASP A 6 1.23 9.16 17.48
C ASP A 6 1.65 7.77 17.97
N ASP A 7 2.48 7.69 19.00
CA ASP A 7 3.02 6.42 19.51
C ASP A 7 1.89 5.45 19.91
N HIS A 8 0.70 5.99 20.18
CA HIS A 8 -0.51 5.23 20.49
C HIS A 8 -1.18 4.56 19.29
N SER A 9 -0.86 4.93 18.04
CA SER A 9 -1.58 4.44 16.85
C SER A 9 -0.67 4.24 15.63
N ARG A 10 0.50 3.62 15.81
CA ARG A 10 1.40 3.23 14.72
C ARG A 10 1.38 1.73 14.46
N ILE A 11 1.78 1.34 13.26
CA ILE A 11 2.17 -0.04 12.99
C ILE A 11 3.51 -0.31 13.68
N ILE A 12 3.59 -1.47 14.34
CA ILE A 12 4.78 -1.93 15.06
C ILE A 12 5.25 -3.20 14.36
N LEU A 13 6.48 -3.17 13.84
CA LEU A 13 7.12 -4.33 13.25
C LEU A 13 7.72 -5.21 14.35
N LYS A 14 7.82 -6.52 14.12
CA LYS A 14 8.56 -7.39 15.04
C LYS A 14 10.05 -7.12 14.89
N ALA A 15 10.65 -6.47 15.88
CA ALA A 15 12.07 -6.12 15.88
C ALA A 15 12.97 -7.34 15.64
N GLU A 16 12.61 -8.53 16.15
CA GLU A 16 13.39 -9.76 15.91
C GLU A 16 13.45 -10.22 14.44
N ASN A 17 12.52 -9.76 13.61
CA ASN A 17 12.48 -10.06 12.18
C ASN A 17 12.96 -8.88 11.32
N SER A 18 13.26 -7.73 11.93
CA SER A 18 13.76 -6.56 11.20
C SER A 18 15.24 -6.70 10.90
N HIS A 19 15.63 -6.19 9.73
CA HIS A 19 17.00 -6.18 9.27
C HIS A 19 17.94 -5.28 10.10
N ASP A 20 17.39 -4.31 10.82
CA ASP A 20 18.11 -3.34 11.65
C ASP A 20 17.73 -3.41 13.14
N ASN A 21 16.92 -4.40 13.54
CA ASN A 21 16.31 -4.53 14.87
C ASN A 21 15.43 -3.33 15.30
N SER A 22 14.92 -2.54 14.35
CA SER A 22 13.92 -1.50 14.59
C SER A 22 12.50 -2.08 14.52
N ASP A 23 11.57 -1.48 15.27
CA ASP A 23 10.13 -1.77 15.19
C ASP A 23 9.35 -0.71 14.41
N TYR A 24 10.04 0.31 13.89
CA TYR A 24 9.44 1.51 13.35
C TYR A 24 9.20 1.42 11.85
N ILE A 25 7.99 1.78 11.44
CA ILE A 25 7.65 2.14 10.07
C ILE A 25 6.65 3.29 10.10
N ASN A 26 6.74 4.22 9.16
CA ASN A 26 5.80 5.34 9.05
C ASN A 26 4.47 4.87 8.43
N ALA A 27 3.66 4.22 9.26
CA ALA A 27 2.35 3.72 8.89
C ALA A 27 1.40 3.71 10.09
N SER A 28 0.11 3.91 9.83
CA SER A 28 -0.95 3.94 10.84
C SER A 28 -2.11 3.02 10.44
N PRO A 29 -2.64 2.19 11.36
CA PRO A 29 -3.86 1.45 11.13
C PRO A 29 -5.06 2.39 11.09
N ILE A 30 -5.97 2.18 10.12
CA ILE A 30 -7.24 2.89 10.01
C ILE A 30 -8.37 1.88 10.22
N MET A 31 -9.14 2.10 11.29
CA MET A 31 -10.28 1.26 11.66
C MET A 31 -11.52 1.69 10.88
N ASP A 32 -12.37 0.72 10.53
CA ASP A 32 -13.71 0.97 10.01
C ASP A 32 -14.75 0.54 11.07
N HIS A 33 -15.48 -0.55 10.85
CA HIS A 33 -16.51 -1.01 11.79
C HIS A 33 -15.97 -1.83 12.98
N ASP A 34 -14.91 -2.64 12.77
CA ASP A 34 -14.31 -3.46 13.84
C ASP A 34 -13.06 -2.75 14.40
N PRO A 35 -13.08 -2.26 15.65
CA PRO A 35 -11.93 -1.56 16.23
C PRO A 35 -10.73 -2.48 16.50
N ARG A 36 -10.88 -3.80 16.37
CA ARG A 36 -9.82 -4.78 16.60
C ARG A 36 -9.04 -5.14 15.34
N ASN A 37 -9.63 -4.92 14.17
CA ASN A 37 -9.06 -5.32 12.90
C ASN A 37 -9.05 -4.10 11.96
N PRO A 38 -7.87 -3.53 11.65
CA PRO A 38 -7.80 -2.40 10.74
C PRO A 38 -8.32 -2.79 9.36
N ALA A 39 -9.15 -1.93 8.78
CA ALA A 39 -9.59 -2.08 7.39
C ALA A 39 -8.49 -1.63 6.42
N TYR A 40 -7.69 -0.64 6.83
CA TYR A 40 -6.59 -0.10 6.04
C TYR A 40 -5.35 0.11 6.90
N ILE A 41 -4.19 0.16 6.24
CA ILE A 41 -2.97 0.73 6.77
C ILE A 41 -2.60 1.89 5.86
N ALA A 42 -2.64 3.11 6.38
CA ALA A 42 -2.14 4.28 5.67
C ALA A 42 -0.63 4.36 5.91
N ALA A 43 0.17 4.36 4.84
CA ALA A 43 1.63 4.34 4.93
C ALA A 43 2.27 5.43 4.06
N GLN A 44 3.48 5.83 4.43
CA GLN A 44 4.37 6.63 3.58
C GLN A 44 4.82 5.81 2.37
N GLY A 45 5.03 6.48 1.22
CA GLY A 45 5.71 5.84 0.08
C GLY A 45 7.11 5.36 0.48
N PRO A 46 7.51 4.10 0.19
CA PRO A 46 8.81 3.57 0.62
C PRO A 46 10.00 4.42 0.21
N LEU A 47 10.97 4.52 1.11
CA LEU A 47 12.28 5.13 0.90
C LEU A 47 13.31 4.03 0.58
N PRO A 48 14.48 4.34 -0.01
CA PRO A 48 15.54 3.35 -0.20
C PRO A 48 15.89 2.57 1.08
N ALA A 49 15.86 3.25 2.23
CA ALA A 49 16.17 2.66 3.53
C ALA A 49 15.01 1.84 4.14
N THR A 50 13.76 2.03 3.69
CA THR A 50 12.57 1.43 4.34
C THR A 50 11.81 0.44 3.46
N VAL A 51 12.35 0.10 2.29
CA VAL A 51 11.75 -0.89 1.38
C VAL A 51 11.63 -2.26 2.04
N THR A 52 12.65 -2.67 2.79
CA THR A 52 12.64 -3.94 3.54
C THR A 52 11.53 -3.93 4.60
N ASP A 53 11.45 -2.86 5.38
CA ASP A 53 10.45 -2.68 6.44
C ASP A 53 9.03 -2.67 5.86
N PHE A 54 8.85 -2.09 4.67
CA PHE A 54 7.57 -2.10 3.96
C PHE A 54 7.13 -3.52 3.60
N TRP A 55 8.03 -4.36 3.09
CA TRP A 55 7.70 -5.77 2.80
C TRP A 55 7.50 -6.60 4.06
N GLN A 56 8.23 -6.32 5.14
CA GLN A 56 7.96 -6.88 6.46
C GLN A 56 6.56 -6.52 6.94
N MET A 57 6.16 -5.25 6.84
CA MET A 57 4.81 -4.80 7.18
C MET A 57 3.74 -5.53 6.38
N VAL A 58 3.92 -5.67 5.06
CA VAL A 58 3.02 -6.40 4.16
C VAL A 58 2.88 -7.86 4.64
N TRP A 59 3.99 -8.50 5.00
CA TRP A 59 4.01 -9.88 5.48
C TRP A 59 3.32 -10.05 6.84
N GLU A 60 3.76 -9.30 7.85
CA GLU A 60 3.31 -9.45 9.24
C GLU A 60 1.83 -9.10 9.42
N ASN A 61 1.30 -8.15 8.65
CA ASN A 61 -0.10 -7.73 8.72
C ASN A 61 -1.04 -8.57 7.83
N GLY A 62 -0.56 -9.66 7.22
CA GLY A 62 -1.41 -10.49 6.37
C GLY A 62 -1.87 -9.80 5.08
N CYS A 63 -1.24 -8.68 4.68
CA CYS A 63 -1.75 -7.85 3.60
C CYS A 63 -1.58 -8.56 2.25
N VAL A 64 -2.65 -8.53 1.45
CA VAL A 64 -2.67 -9.09 0.08
C VAL A 64 -3.04 -8.03 -0.97
N VAL A 65 -3.35 -6.79 -0.57
CA VAL A 65 -3.68 -5.69 -1.47
C VAL A 65 -2.91 -4.43 -1.10
N ILE A 66 -2.15 -3.90 -2.05
CA ILE A 66 -1.45 -2.61 -1.94
C ILE A 66 -2.10 -1.63 -2.92
N VAL A 67 -2.39 -0.42 -2.46
CA VAL A 67 -2.89 0.69 -3.26
C VAL A 67 -1.83 1.80 -3.26
N MET A 68 -1.22 2.02 -4.41
CA MET A 68 -0.21 3.05 -4.66
C MET A 68 -0.84 4.19 -5.46
N LEU A 69 -0.91 5.38 -4.88
CA LEU A 69 -1.65 6.54 -5.43
C LEU A 69 -0.72 7.64 -5.94
N THR A 70 0.48 7.29 -6.40
CA THR A 70 1.45 8.22 -6.97
C THR A 70 2.33 7.53 -8.00
N PRO A 71 2.75 8.21 -9.07
CA PRO A 71 3.91 7.76 -9.85
C PRO A 71 5.19 7.82 -8.99
N LEU A 72 6.27 7.17 -9.42
CA LEU A 72 7.57 7.22 -8.74
C LEU A 72 8.18 8.63 -8.70
N THR A 73 7.94 9.41 -9.76
CA THR A 73 8.44 10.78 -9.93
C THR A 73 7.31 11.65 -10.49
N GLU A 74 7.19 12.87 -9.97
CA GLU A 74 6.20 13.86 -10.38
C GLU A 74 6.91 15.21 -10.51
N ASN A 75 6.82 15.86 -11.67
CA ASN A 75 7.49 17.16 -11.93
C ASN A 75 8.99 17.16 -11.57
N GLY A 76 9.69 16.04 -11.80
CA GLY A 76 11.11 15.85 -11.46
C GLY A 76 11.40 15.56 -9.98
N VAL A 77 10.38 15.58 -9.12
CA VAL A 77 10.49 15.27 -7.69
C VAL A 77 10.18 13.81 -7.45
N LYS A 78 11.08 13.10 -6.76
CA LYS A 78 10.86 11.72 -6.34
C LYS A 78 9.71 11.66 -5.34
N GLN A 79 8.68 10.88 -5.65
CA GLN A 79 7.52 10.67 -4.80
C GLN A 79 7.59 9.33 -4.08
N CYS A 80 8.13 8.28 -4.69
CA CYS A 80 8.22 6.96 -4.06
C CYS A 80 9.45 6.24 -4.61
N TYR A 81 10.15 5.49 -3.76
CA TYR A 81 11.18 4.58 -4.24
C TYR A 81 10.56 3.37 -4.95
N HIS A 82 11.30 2.80 -5.90
CA HIS A 82 10.88 1.60 -6.61
C HIS A 82 11.08 0.36 -5.72
N TYR A 83 10.02 -0.10 -5.05
CA TYR A 83 10.07 -1.15 -4.04
C TYR A 83 9.69 -2.55 -4.56
N TRP A 84 9.62 -2.76 -5.88
CA TRP A 84 9.26 -4.04 -6.49
C TRP A 84 10.24 -4.39 -7.64
N PRO A 85 10.29 -5.66 -8.10
CA PRO A 85 11.07 -6.03 -9.30
C PRO A 85 10.34 -5.68 -10.60
N ASP A 86 11.07 -5.23 -11.62
CA ASP A 86 10.54 -5.05 -12.98
C ASP A 86 10.37 -6.40 -13.72
N GLU A 87 11.20 -7.37 -13.39
CA GLU A 87 11.15 -8.74 -13.91
C GLU A 87 11.71 -9.74 -12.88
N GLY A 88 11.22 -10.97 -12.91
CA GLY A 88 11.66 -12.02 -11.98
C GLY A 88 11.44 -11.64 -10.51
N SER A 89 12.48 -11.87 -9.70
CA SER A 89 12.42 -11.69 -8.24
C SER A 89 13.51 -10.77 -7.69
N ASN A 90 13.13 -9.93 -6.72
CA ASN A 90 14.06 -9.22 -5.85
C ASN A 90 13.96 -9.76 -4.43
N LEU A 91 15.09 -9.77 -3.71
CA LEU A 91 15.15 -10.16 -2.31
C LEU A 91 15.27 -8.92 -1.41
N TYR A 92 14.30 -8.74 -0.52
CA TYR A 92 14.30 -7.70 0.50
C TYR A 92 14.44 -8.36 1.87
N HIS A 93 15.69 -8.47 2.35
CA HIS A 93 16.05 -9.29 3.51
C HIS A 93 15.63 -10.77 3.33
N ILE A 94 14.56 -11.21 3.99
CA ILE A 94 14.04 -12.59 3.91
C ILE A 94 12.77 -12.69 3.05
N TYR A 95 12.34 -11.57 2.46
CA TYR A 95 11.14 -11.45 1.66
C TYR A 95 11.52 -11.46 0.19
N GLU A 96 11.36 -12.62 -0.46
CA GLU A 96 11.50 -12.75 -1.90
C GLU A 96 10.19 -12.32 -2.56
N VAL A 97 10.27 -11.26 -3.38
CA VAL A 97 9.14 -10.70 -4.11
C VAL A 97 9.36 -11.00 -5.57
N ASN A 98 8.48 -11.79 -6.18
CA ASN A 98 8.53 -12.13 -7.60
C ASN A 98 7.36 -11.47 -8.35
N LEU A 99 7.65 -10.72 -9.41
CA LEU A 99 6.62 -10.21 -10.31
C LEU A 99 6.05 -11.37 -11.14
N VAL A 100 4.75 -11.62 -10.98
CA VAL A 100 4.02 -12.67 -11.72
C VAL A 100 3.37 -12.11 -12.98
N SER A 101 2.78 -10.93 -12.86
CA SER A 101 2.09 -10.27 -13.97
C SER A 101 2.01 -8.77 -13.75
N GLU A 102 2.14 -8.00 -14.82
CA GLU A 102 1.75 -6.60 -14.88
C GLU A 102 0.68 -6.43 -15.96
N HIS A 103 -0.39 -5.71 -15.65
CA HIS A 103 -1.47 -5.43 -16.58
C HIS A 103 -1.82 -3.94 -16.57
N ILE A 104 -1.54 -3.27 -17.69
CA ILE A 104 -1.92 -1.88 -17.93
C ILE A 104 -3.41 -1.88 -18.32
N TRP A 105 -4.25 -1.31 -17.47
CA TRP A 105 -5.70 -1.28 -17.71
C TRP A 105 -6.13 -0.11 -18.57
N CYS A 106 -5.54 1.05 -18.28
CA CYS A 106 -5.69 2.29 -19.05
C CYS A 106 -4.50 3.20 -18.70
N GLU A 107 -4.49 4.39 -19.27
CA GLU A 107 -3.46 5.41 -19.00
C GLU A 107 -3.43 5.85 -17.52
N ASP A 108 -4.54 5.69 -16.80
CA ASP A 108 -4.67 6.13 -15.41
C ASP A 108 -4.12 5.14 -14.38
N PHE A 109 -4.13 3.83 -14.66
CA PHE A 109 -3.70 2.83 -13.68
C PHE A 109 -3.31 1.48 -14.29
N LEU A 110 -2.49 0.75 -13.53
CA LEU A 110 -2.09 -0.62 -13.80
C LEU A 110 -2.25 -1.50 -12.56
N VAL A 111 -2.16 -2.81 -12.76
CA VAL A 111 -2.22 -3.80 -11.68
C VAL A 111 -1.05 -4.76 -11.80
N ARG A 112 -0.35 -4.99 -10.68
CA ARG A 112 0.70 -6.01 -10.55
C ARG A 112 0.27 -7.11 -9.62
N SER A 113 0.65 -8.34 -9.95
CA SER A 113 0.54 -9.48 -9.05
C SER A 113 1.93 -9.92 -8.67
N PHE A 114 2.18 -10.02 -7.37
CA PHE A 114 3.43 -10.49 -6.80
C PHE A 114 3.22 -11.84 -6.13
N TYR A 115 4.21 -12.71 -6.24
CA TYR A 115 4.37 -13.85 -5.37
C TYR A 115 5.38 -13.47 -4.29
N LEU A 116 4.92 -13.39 -3.05
CA LEU A 116 5.73 -13.03 -1.89
C LEU A 116 6.02 -14.29 -1.08
N LYS A 117 7.30 -14.59 -0.88
CA LYS A 117 7.79 -15.72 -0.11
C LYS A 117 8.63 -15.26 1.05
N ASN A 118 8.36 -15.80 2.23
CA ASN A 118 9.24 -15.67 3.39
C ASN A 118 10.23 -16.83 3.40
N LEU A 119 11.52 -16.54 3.22
CA LEU A 119 12.56 -17.57 3.08
C LEU A 119 12.86 -18.33 4.38
N HIS A 120 12.51 -17.77 5.55
CA HIS A 120 12.68 -18.45 6.82
C HIS A 120 11.59 -19.50 7.07
N THR A 121 10.34 -19.16 6.77
CA THR A 121 9.19 -20.06 6.99
C THR A 121 8.83 -20.90 5.78
N ASN A 122 9.32 -20.54 4.60
CA ASN A 122 8.91 -21.04 3.28
C ASN A 122 7.41 -20.86 2.96
N GLU A 123 6.68 -20.11 3.77
CA GLU A 123 5.30 -19.73 3.47
C GLU A 123 5.27 -18.73 2.33
N THR A 124 4.15 -18.74 1.59
CA THR A 124 3.97 -17.88 0.42
C THR A 124 2.59 -17.27 0.38
N ARG A 125 2.47 -16.13 -0.31
CA ARG A 125 1.18 -15.48 -0.61
C ARG A 125 1.24 -14.67 -1.88
N THR A 126 0.07 -14.49 -2.49
CA THR A 126 -0.09 -13.55 -3.60
C THR A 126 -0.45 -12.16 -3.05
N VAL A 127 0.26 -11.14 -3.51
CA VAL A 127 -0.03 -9.74 -3.20
C VAL A 127 -0.35 -9.00 -4.49
N THR A 128 -1.48 -8.30 -4.54
CA THR A 128 -1.87 -7.49 -5.70
C THR A 128 -1.63 -6.02 -5.41
N GLN A 129 -0.81 -5.36 -6.23
CA GLN A 129 -0.62 -3.91 -6.18
C GLN A 129 -1.45 -3.24 -7.27
N PHE A 130 -2.27 -2.30 -6.85
CA PHE A 130 -3.03 -1.39 -7.69
C PHE A 130 -2.31 -0.06 -7.71
N HIS A 131 -1.86 0.39 -8.88
CA HIS A 131 -1.03 1.58 -9.02
C HIS A 131 -1.74 2.62 -9.88
N PHE A 132 -2.20 3.69 -9.24
CA PHE A 132 -2.87 4.82 -9.88
C PHE A 132 -1.84 5.90 -10.22
N LEU A 133 -1.73 6.22 -11.50
CA LEU A 133 -0.66 7.04 -12.10
C LEU A 133 -1.09 8.49 -12.33
N SER A 134 -2.37 8.73 -12.62
CA SER A 134 -2.87 10.04 -13.05
C SER A 134 -3.36 10.95 -11.93
N TRP A 135 -3.15 10.57 -10.67
CA TRP A 135 -3.39 11.47 -9.53
C TRP A 135 -2.15 12.33 -9.32
N THR A 136 -1.86 13.21 -10.27
CA THR A 136 -0.75 14.17 -10.22
C THR A 136 -1.23 15.56 -9.78
N ASP A 137 -0.28 16.38 -9.34
CA ASP A 137 -0.40 17.70 -8.74
C ASP A 137 -1.06 17.71 -7.35
N GLN A 138 -0.97 18.84 -6.63
CA GLN A 138 -1.63 19.09 -5.33
C GLN A 138 -3.17 19.18 -5.45
N SER A 139 -3.74 18.58 -6.47
CA SER A 139 -5.14 18.70 -6.85
C SER A 139 -5.89 17.37 -6.76
N VAL A 140 -7.20 17.42 -6.96
CA VAL A 140 -8.04 16.23 -7.05
C VAL A 140 -7.79 15.50 -8.39
N PRO A 141 -8.07 14.19 -8.50
CA PRO A 141 -7.94 13.50 -9.78
C PRO A 141 -8.70 14.24 -10.89
N SER A 142 -8.09 14.36 -12.07
CA SER A 142 -8.70 15.00 -13.25
C SER A 142 -10.03 14.36 -13.66
N SER A 143 -10.19 13.07 -13.35
CA SER A 143 -11.39 12.28 -13.59
C SER A 143 -11.78 11.48 -12.35
N THR A 144 -12.89 11.84 -11.72
CA THR A 144 -13.49 11.04 -10.65
C THR A 144 -13.91 9.66 -11.14
N ARG A 145 -14.26 9.53 -12.43
CA ARG A 145 -14.62 8.25 -13.04
C ARG A 145 -13.48 7.25 -12.99
N SER A 146 -12.26 7.66 -13.34
CA SER A 146 -11.09 6.78 -13.34
C SER A 146 -10.77 6.26 -11.94
N LEU A 147 -10.86 7.14 -10.92
CA LEU A 147 -10.69 6.75 -9.52
C LEU A 147 -11.78 5.76 -9.06
N LEU A 148 -13.04 5.96 -9.47
CA LEU A 148 -14.13 5.04 -9.13
C LEU A 148 -14.00 3.69 -9.83
N ASP A 149 -13.53 3.65 -11.08
CA ASP A 149 -13.27 2.40 -11.80
C ASP A 149 -12.10 1.63 -11.19
N PHE A 150 -11.04 2.33 -10.80
CA PHE A 150 -9.92 1.80 -10.02
C PHE A 150 -10.39 1.20 -8.69
N ARG A 151 -11.19 1.94 -7.92
CA ARG A 151 -11.80 1.47 -6.66
C ARG A 151 -12.66 0.22 -6.87
N ARG A 152 -13.52 0.20 -7.90
CA ARG A 152 -14.34 -0.99 -8.23
C ARG A 152 -13.47 -2.22 -8.49
N LYS A 153 -12.30 -2.03 -9.12
CA LYS A 153 -11.32 -3.11 -9.36
C LYS A 153 -10.74 -3.64 -8.06
N ILE A 154 -10.33 -2.74 -7.15
CA ILE A 154 -9.82 -3.09 -5.82
C ILE A 154 -10.87 -3.82 -4.98
N ASN A 155 -12.13 -3.40 -5.03
CA ASN A 155 -13.23 -4.03 -4.26
C ASN A 155 -13.66 -5.40 -4.81
N LYS A 156 -13.36 -5.69 -6.09
CA LYS A 156 -13.55 -7.03 -6.69
C LYS A 156 -12.35 -7.95 -6.49
N CYS A 157 -11.20 -7.41 -6.08
CA CYS A 157 -10.01 -8.20 -5.78
C CYS A 157 -10.27 -9.09 -4.55
N TYR A 158 -9.69 -10.28 -4.54
CA TYR A 158 -9.75 -11.15 -3.38
C TYR A 158 -9.13 -10.44 -2.17
N ARG A 159 -9.85 -10.46 -1.05
CA ARG A 159 -9.35 -10.01 0.25
C ARG A 159 -9.33 -11.22 1.17
N GLY A 160 -8.19 -11.48 1.80
CA GLY A 160 -8.14 -12.38 2.95
C GLY A 160 -9.13 -11.90 4.01
N ARG A 161 -9.73 -12.83 4.77
CA ARG A 161 -10.61 -12.45 5.89
C ARG A 161 -9.80 -11.61 6.88
N SER A 162 -10.31 -10.40 7.17
CA SER A 162 -9.73 -9.49 8.17
C SER A 162 -8.30 -8.99 7.88
N CYS A 163 -7.86 -8.99 6.62
CA CYS A 163 -6.58 -8.43 6.23
C CYS A 163 -6.74 -6.95 5.81
N PRO A 164 -5.93 -6.01 6.33
CA PRO A 164 -5.98 -4.61 5.93
C PRO A 164 -5.50 -4.42 4.49
N ILE A 165 -6.00 -3.36 3.85
CA ILE A 165 -5.45 -2.84 2.58
C ILE A 165 -4.37 -1.82 2.92
N ILE A 166 -3.16 -2.00 2.43
CA ILE A 166 -2.13 -0.96 2.52
C ILE A 166 -2.42 0.10 1.46
N VAL A 167 -2.53 1.36 1.88
CA VAL A 167 -2.71 2.52 1.00
C VAL A 167 -1.56 3.48 1.24
N HIS A 168 -0.83 3.84 0.19
CA HIS A 168 0.23 4.85 0.25
C HIS A 168 0.22 5.77 -0.97
N CYS A 169 0.87 6.91 -0.83
CA CYS A 169 1.18 7.79 -1.94
C CYS A 169 2.65 8.22 -1.89
N SER A 170 2.93 9.47 -1.55
CA SER A 170 4.29 10.02 -1.60
C SER A 170 5.09 9.79 -0.33
N GLN A 171 6.40 9.97 -0.46
CA GLN A 171 7.40 9.92 0.59
C GLN A 171 7.57 11.26 1.33
N GLY A 172 6.90 12.33 0.88
CA GLY A 172 6.95 13.66 1.49
C GLY A 172 5.77 13.92 2.45
N SER A 173 5.66 15.17 2.92
CA SER A 173 4.51 15.64 3.72
C SER A 173 3.15 15.44 3.03
N ASP A 174 3.15 15.24 1.71
CA ASP A 174 1.96 15.01 0.90
C ASP A 174 1.45 13.56 0.99
N GLY A 175 2.18 12.66 1.66
CA GLY A 175 1.87 11.24 1.86
C GLY A 175 0.53 10.95 2.54
N ALA A 176 -0.01 11.94 3.26
CA ALA A 176 -1.32 11.86 3.92
C ALA A 176 -2.49 12.19 2.99
N GLY A 177 -2.28 13.03 1.97
CA GLY A 177 -3.36 13.67 1.22
C GLY A 177 -4.15 12.69 0.37
N ARG A 178 -3.48 12.05 -0.59
CA ARG A 178 -4.13 11.12 -1.54
C ARG A 178 -4.61 9.85 -0.82
N SER A 179 -3.78 9.30 0.07
CA SER A 179 -4.12 8.14 0.89
C SER A 179 -5.38 8.38 1.74
N GLY A 180 -5.43 9.49 2.48
CA GLY A 180 -6.59 9.84 3.30
C GLY A 180 -7.84 10.09 2.46
N THR A 181 -7.70 10.77 1.32
CA THR A 181 -8.82 11.04 0.39
C THR A 181 -9.39 9.74 -0.17
N TYR A 182 -8.54 8.82 -0.63
CA TYR A 182 -8.96 7.52 -1.15
C TYR A 182 -9.69 6.70 -0.09
N ILE A 183 -9.11 6.59 1.11
CA ILE A 183 -9.69 5.83 2.23
C ILE A 183 -11.06 6.40 2.60
N LEU A 184 -11.18 7.73 2.71
CA LEU A 184 -12.46 8.39 3.01
C LEU A 184 -13.53 8.08 1.94
N ILE A 185 -13.17 8.19 0.67
CA ILE A 185 -14.08 7.86 -0.44
C ILE A 185 -14.53 6.40 -0.36
N ASP A 186 -13.60 5.48 -0.12
CA ASP A 186 -13.93 4.05 -0.05
C ASP A 186 -14.85 3.72 1.13
N MET A 187 -14.55 4.24 2.32
CA MET A 187 -15.36 4.04 3.53
C MET A 187 -16.77 4.59 3.36
N VAL A 188 -16.91 5.83 2.86
CA VAL A 188 -18.23 6.48 2.67
C VAL A 188 -19.07 5.70 1.66
N LEU A 189 -18.50 5.31 0.52
CA LEU A 189 -19.22 4.54 -0.50
C LEU A 189 -19.57 3.13 -0.03
N ASN A 190 -18.71 2.47 0.75
CA ASN A 190 -19.03 1.17 1.35
C ASN A 190 -20.17 1.29 2.38
N LYS A 191 -20.23 2.39 3.13
CA LYS A 191 -21.31 2.66 4.08
C LYS A 191 -22.63 2.93 3.36
N MET A 192 -22.61 3.72 2.28
CA MET A 192 -23.80 4.00 1.45
C MET A 192 -24.35 2.74 0.79
N ALA A 193 -23.50 1.80 0.36
CA ALA A 193 -23.94 0.56 -0.26
C ALA A 193 -24.57 -0.47 0.70
N LYS A 194 -24.41 -0.28 2.01
CA LYS A 194 -24.98 -1.14 3.07
C LYS A 194 -26.27 -0.57 3.68
N GLY A 195 -26.64 0.68 3.35
CA GLY A 195 -27.91 1.31 3.72
C GLY A 195 -28.97 1.10 2.66
#